data_AF-A0A4Y2N766-F1
#
_entry.id   AF-A0A4Y2N766-F1
#
_cell.length_a   1.000
_cell.length_b   1.000
_cell.length_c   1.000
_cell.angle_alpha   90.00
_cell.angle_beta   90.00
_cell.angle_gamma   90.00
#
_symmetry.space_group_name_H-M   'P 1'
#
loop_
_entity.id
_entity.type
_entity.pdbx_description
1 polymer ?
#
loop_
_entity_poly.entity_id
_entity_poly.type
_entity_poly.pdbx_seq_one_letter_code
_entity_poly.pdbx_strand_id
1 'polypeptide(L)'
;MLTRLLSGLMKSVKGPPCKRKILSVIHSIISSVCPWSFVSAVQLVRIGVFLHRCFRSRHLINMLHSLNWSISYSEICRYETSVTMSTSSEVQANGFVQFVFDNADNNIRTVDGHGIFHVMGRV
;
A
#
# COMPACT_ATOMS: atom_id res chain seq x y z
N MET A 1 -24.93 -9.00 -11.72
CA MET A 1 -25.00 -9.26 -13.19
C MET A 1 -23.70 -8.86 -13.90
N LEU A 2 -23.17 -7.65 -13.67
CA LEU A 2 -21.91 -7.13 -14.26
C LEU A 2 -20.67 -8.00 -13.96
N THR A 3 -20.56 -8.52 -12.73
CA THR A 3 -19.45 -9.41 -12.29
C THR A 3 -19.36 -10.70 -13.10
N ARG A 4 -20.49 -11.29 -13.48
CA ARG A 4 -20.55 -12.50 -14.32
C ARG A 4 -20.11 -12.20 -15.76
N LEU A 5 -20.53 -11.05 -16.29
CA LEU A 5 -20.23 -10.62 -17.66
C LEU A 5 -18.73 -10.31 -17.85
N LEU A 6 -18.12 -9.59 -16.91
CA LEU A 6 -16.67 -9.34 -16.92
C LEU A 6 -15.85 -10.60 -16.62
N SER A 7 -16.37 -11.54 -15.81
CA SER A 7 -15.70 -12.84 -15.66
C SER A 7 -15.67 -13.63 -16.97
N GLY A 8 -16.69 -13.49 -17.82
CA GLY A 8 -16.75 -14.07 -19.17
C GLY A 8 -15.71 -13.44 -20.10
N LEU A 9 -15.59 -12.11 -20.08
CA LEU A 9 -14.60 -11.36 -20.88
C LEU A 9 -13.15 -11.70 -20.46
N MET A 10 -12.89 -11.78 -19.15
CA MET A 10 -11.55 -12.02 -18.62
C MET A 10 -11.09 -13.49 -18.69
N LYS A 11 -11.98 -14.44 -18.99
CA LYS A 11 -11.61 -15.84 -19.30
C LYS A 11 -10.81 -15.98 -20.60
N SER A 12 -10.87 -14.99 -21.50
CA SER A 12 -10.06 -14.94 -22.71
C SER A 12 -8.57 -14.66 -22.42
N VAL A 13 -8.27 -14.05 -21.26
CA VAL A 13 -6.90 -13.80 -20.80
C VAL A 13 -6.37 -15.07 -20.13
N LYS A 14 -5.25 -15.61 -20.61
CA LYS A 14 -4.61 -16.84 -20.07
C LYS A 14 -4.47 -16.77 -18.54
N GLY A 15 -5.22 -17.61 -17.83
CA GLY A 15 -5.12 -17.83 -16.38
C GLY A 15 -6.42 -17.56 -15.62
N PRO A 16 -6.62 -18.18 -14.43
CA PRO A 16 -7.79 -17.92 -13.60
C PRO A 16 -7.84 -16.44 -13.22
N PRO A 17 -8.92 -15.71 -13.53
CA PRO A 17 -8.98 -14.28 -13.26
C PRO A 17 -9.02 -14.07 -11.74
N CYS A 18 -7.95 -13.49 -11.21
CA CYS A 18 -7.88 -13.13 -9.79
C CYS A 18 -9.05 -12.19 -9.46
N LYS A 19 -9.83 -12.52 -8.42
CA LYS A 19 -11.02 -11.74 -7.98
C LYS A 19 -10.72 -10.24 -7.85
N ARG A 20 -9.50 -9.89 -7.45
CA ARG A 20 -9.02 -8.50 -7.34
C ARG A 20 -8.89 -7.79 -8.69
N LYS A 21 -8.48 -8.48 -9.76
CA LYS A 21 -8.37 -7.88 -11.09
C LYS A 21 -9.74 -7.54 -11.68
N ILE A 22 -10.71 -8.45 -11.54
CA ILE A 22 -12.09 -8.21 -11.99
C ILE A 22 -12.70 -7.03 -11.23
N LEU A 23 -12.57 -7.01 -9.90
CA LEU A 23 -13.06 -5.90 -9.07
C LEU A 23 -12.44 -4.56 -9.49
N SER A 24 -11.14 -4.58 -9.82
CA SER A 24 -10.44 -3.37 -10.23
C SER A 24 -10.99 -2.78 -11.53
N VAL A 25 -11.27 -3.64 -12.52
CA VAL A 25 -11.85 -3.22 -13.80
C VAL A 25 -13.28 -2.72 -13.61
N ILE A 26 -14.09 -3.41 -12.80
CA ILE A 26 -15.46 -2.99 -12.47
C ILE A 26 -15.45 -1.59 -11.87
N HIS A 27 -14.65 -1.37 -10.83
CA HIS A 27 -14.62 -0.07 -10.18
C HIS A 27 -14.07 1.02 -11.12
N SER A 28 -13.15 0.70 -12.03
CA SER A 28 -12.67 1.64 -13.05
C SER A 28 -13.79 2.05 -14.03
N ILE A 29 -14.61 1.09 -14.49
CA ILE A 29 -15.74 1.36 -15.39
C ILE A 29 -16.81 2.18 -14.66
N ILE A 30 -17.20 1.79 -13.45
CA ILE A 30 -18.18 2.53 -12.66
C ILE A 30 -17.68 3.95 -12.38
N SER A 31 -16.40 4.11 -12.02
CA SER A 31 -15.77 5.43 -11.82
C SER A 31 -15.73 6.26 -13.10
N SER A 32 -15.60 5.64 -14.29
CA SER A 32 -15.64 6.37 -15.57
C SER A 32 -17.04 6.80 -16.00
N VAL A 33 -18.06 6.01 -15.68
CA VAL A 33 -19.46 6.27 -16.08
C VAL A 33 -20.14 7.21 -15.09
N CYS A 34 -19.76 7.17 -13.81
CA CYS A 34 -20.31 8.03 -12.77
C CYS A 34 -19.21 8.60 -11.86
N PRO A 35 -18.42 9.57 -12.34
CA PRO A 35 -17.23 10.09 -11.65
C PRO A 35 -17.51 10.71 -10.28
N TRP A 36 -18.74 11.15 -10.02
CA TRP A 36 -19.13 11.83 -8.78
C TRP A 36 -19.97 10.98 -7.82
N SER A 37 -20.56 9.86 -8.27
CA SER A 37 -21.37 8.99 -7.40
C SER A 37 -20.62 7.75 -6.93
N PHE A 38 -19.47 7.42 -7.54
CA PHE A 38 -18.63 6.30 -7.16
C PHE A 38 -17.16 6.69 -7.15
N VAL A 39 -16.76 7.41 -6.09
CA VAL A 39 -15.34 7.50 -5.74
C VAL A 39 -14.96 6.14 -5.18
N SER A 40 -14.29 5.32 -5.98
CA SER A 40 -13.62 4.12 -5.48
C SER A 40 -12.48 4.58 -4.57
N ALA A 41 -12.82 4.96 -3.33
CA ALA A 41 -11.88 5.50 -2.36
C ALA A 41 -10.67 4.56 -2.25
N VAL A 42 -10.88 3.25 -2.33
CA VAL A 42 -9.79 2.27 -2.29
C VAL A 42 -8.87 2.33 -3.52
N GLN A 43 -9.36 2.58 -4.73
CA GLN A 43 -8.50 2.61 -5.92
C GLN A 43 -7.90 3.97 -6.22
N LEU A 44 -8.67 5.05 -6.11
CA LEU A 44 -8.16 6.39 -6.39
C LEU A 44 -7.16 6.82 -5.32
N VAL A 45 -7.40 6.46 -4.05
CA VAL A 45 -6.39 6.65 -2.98
C VAL A 45 -5.17 5.78 -3.26
N ARG A 46 -5.33 4.52 -3.67
CA ARG A 46 -4.16 3.66 -4.00
C ARG A 46 -3.33 4.21 -5.14
N ILE A 47 -3.96 4.67 -6.22
CA ILE A 47 -3.27 5.25 -7.38
C ILE A 47 -2.62 6.58 -6.98
N GLY A 48 -3.33 7.44 -6.25
CA GLY A 48 -2.78 8.71 -5.75
C GLY A 48 -1.56 8.51 -4.83
N VAL A 49 -1.67 7.64 -3.84
CA VAL A 49 -0.56 7.31 -2.93
C VAL A 49 0.61 6.65 -3.67
N PHE A 50 0.33 5.78 -4.65
CA PHE A 50 1.37 5.18 -5.48
C PHE A 50 2.12 6.24 -6.31
N LEU A 51 1.40 7.12 -7.00
CA LEU A 51 1.96 8.24 -7.75
C LEU A 51 2.76 9.19 -6.84
N HIS A 52 2.26 9.44 -5.63
CA HIS A 52 2.97 10.22 -4.63
C HIS A 52 4.30 9.59 -4.22
N ARG A 53 4.33 8.27 -3.98
CA ARG A 53 5.56 7.54 -3.66
C ARG A 53 6.55 7.46 -4.82
N CYS A 54 6.08 7.32 -6.06
CA CYS A 54 6.95 7.21 -7.22
C CYS A 54 7.56 8.56 -7.66
N PHE A 55 6.74 9.62 -7.70
CA PHE A 55 7.15 10.88 -8.33
C PHE A 55 7.39 12.01 -7.33
N ARG A 56 6.81 11.94 -6.12
CA ARG A 56 6.84 13.02 -5.11
C ARG A 56 6.51 14.44 -5.65
N SER A 57 5.81 14.51 -6.77
CA SER A 57 5.52 15.76 -7.47
C SER A 57 4.08 16.20 -7.26
N ARG A 58 3.90 17.29 -6.49
CA ARG A 58 2.60 17.92 -6.26
C ARG A 58 1.94 18.39 -7.55
N HIS A 59 2.73 18.93 -8.49
CA HIS A 59 2.20 19.46 -9.75
C HIS A 59 1.64 18.34 -10.64
N LEU A 60 2.36 17.22 -10.76
CA LEU A 60 1.92 16.06 -11.53
C LEU A 60 0.64 15.44 -10.95
N ILE A 61 0.56 15.33 -9.62
CA ILE A 61 -0.64 14.82 -8.94
C ILE A 61 -1.83 15.75 -9.18
N ASN A 62 -1.64 17.06 -9.07
CA ASN A 62 -2.71 18.03 -9.33
C ASN A 62 -3.17 18.01 -10.79
N MET A 63 -2.25 17.82 -11.74
CA MET A 63 -2.58 17.65 -13.16
C MET A 63 -3.41 16.38 -13.38
N LEU A 64 -3.01 15.25 -12.82
CA LEU A 64 -3.76 14.00 -12.90
C LEU A 64 -5.11 14.06 -12.17
N HIS A 65 -5.19 14.80 -11.06
CA HIS A 65 -6.44 15.10 -10.38
C HIS A 65 -7.38 15.94 -11.25
N SER A 66 -6.86 16.94 -11.98
CA SER A 66 -7.68 17.73 -12.92
C SER A 66 -8.26 16.88 -14.06
N LEU A 67 -7.59 15.77 -14.41
CA LEU A 67 -8.05 14.79 -15.38
C LEU A 67 -8.95 13.70 -14.75
N ASN A 68 -9.23 13.77 -13.45
CA ASN A 68 -9.97 12.77 -12.66
C ASN A 68 -9.29 11.38 -12.59
N TRP A 69 -7.97 11.31 -12.79
CA TRP A 69 -7.20 10.06 -12.73
C TRP A 69 -6.61 9.79 -11.34
N SER A 70 -6.60 10.78 -10.45
CA SER A 70 -6.03 10.69 -9.11
C SER A 70 -6.85 11.52 -8.13
N ILE A 71 -6.69 11.25 -6.82
CA ILE A 71 -7.19 12.12 -5.76
C ILE A 71 -6.32 13.37 -5.61
N SER A 72 -6.85 14.41 -4.97
CA SER A 72 -6.10 15.65 -4.76
C SER A 72 -4.89 15.41 -3.84
N TYR A 73 -3.86 16.22 -4.03
CA TYR A 73 -2.66 16.12 -3.20
C TYR A 73 -2.95 16.29 -1.70
N SER A 74 -3.90 17.17 -1.35
CA SER A 74 -4.32 17.38 0.04
C SER A 74 -4.95 16.12 0.65
N GLU A 75 -5.75 15.40 -0.12
CA GLU A 75 -6.36 14.13 0.32
C GLU A 75 -5.30 13.03 0.51
N ILE A 76 -4.26 12.99 -0.33
CA ILE A 76 -3.12 12.07 -0.17
C ILE A 76 -2.37 12.37 1.13
N CYS A 77 -2.04 13.64 1.39
CA CYS A 77 -1.36 14.04 2.62
C CYS A 77 -2.21 13.72 3.86
N ARG A 78 -3.52 13.96 3.80
CA ARG A 78 -4.45 13.61 4.87
C ARG A 78 -4.44 12.10 5.12
N TYR A 79 -4.49 11.29 4.07
CA TYR A 79 -4.40 9.85 4.17
C TYR A 79 -3.08 9.38 4.80
N GLU A 80 -1.94 9.88 4.34
CA GLU A 80 -0.63 9.53 4.91
C GLU A 80 -0.54 9.91 6.40
N THR A 81 -1.01 11.10 6.76
CA THR A 81 -1.04 11.56 8.15
C THR A 81 -1.91 10.65 9.02
N SER A 82 -3.11 10.29 8.55
CA SER A 82 -4.01 9.38 9.28
C SER A 82 -3.40 7.99 9.47
N VAL A 83 -2.69 7.47 8.45
CA VAL A 83 -1.98 6.18 8.56
C VAL A 83 -0.90 6.26 9.65
N THR A 84 -0.12 7.34 9.69
CA THR A 84 0.90 7.53 10.73
C THR A 84 0.31 7.71 12.13
N MET A 85 -0.84 8.37 12.27
CA MET A 85 -1.47 8.56 13.58
C MET A 85 -2.18 7.31 14.09
N SER A 86 -2.60 6.41 13.19
CA SER A 86 -3.32 5.17 13.55
C SER A 86 -2.46 4.08 14.18
N THR A 87 -1.15 4.27 14.32
CA THR A 87 -0.23 3.25 14.85
C THR A 87 0.06 3.35 16.35
N SER A 88 -0.67 4.14 17.11
CA SER A 88 -0.64 4.02 18.58
C SER A 88 -1.41 2.77 19.01
N SER A 89 -0.80 1.60 18.81
CA SER A 89 -1.15 0.42 19.61
C SER A 89 -0.61 0.70 21.00
N GLU A 90 -1.40 1.37 21.84
CA GLU A 90 -1.07 1.49 23.25
C GLU A 90 -0.85 0.07 23.79
N VAL A 91 0.39 -0.21 24.20
CA VAL A 91 0.71 -1.43 24.92
C VAL A 91 -0.20 -1.44 26.15
N GLN A 92 -1.15 -2.37 26.17
CA GLN A 92 -2.12 -2.46 27.25
C GLN A 92 -1.37 -2.52 28.58
N ALA A 93 -1.78 -1.74 29.59
CA ALA A 93 -1.03 -1.62 30.84
C ALA A 93 -0.80 -2.97 31.57
N ASN A 94 -1.65 -3.97 31.28
CA ASN A 94 -1.55 -5.35 31.76
C ASN A 94 -1.15 -6.37 30.66
N GLY A 95 -0.68 -5.90 29.51
CA GLY A 95 -0.21 -6.74 28.42
C GLY A 95 1.19 -7.30 28.71
N PHE A 96 1.37 -8.60 28.53
CA PHE A 96 2.69 -9.21 28.59
C PHE A 96 3.48 -8.84 27.32
N VAL A 97 4.53 -8.03 27.46
CA VAL A 97 5.44 -7.69 26.36
C VAL A 97 6.63 -8.64 26.40
N GLN A 98 6.72 -9.52 25.41
CA GLN A 98 7.89 -10.37 25.23
C GLN A 98 8.89 -9.64 24.32
N PHE A 99 10.04 -9.26 24.88
CA PHE A 99 11.15 -8.75 24.08
C PHE A 99 11.86 -9.94 23.43
N VAL A 100 11.92 -9.92 22.09
CA VAL A 100 12.71 -10.88 21.33
C VAL A 100 14.03 -10.21 21.03
N PHE A 101 15.11 -10.82 21.51
CA PHE A 101 16.47 -10.39 21.21
C PHE A 101 17.01 -11.29 20.11
N ASP A 102 17.54 -10.66 19.07
CA ASP A 102 18.27 -11.37 18.02
C ASP A 102 19.76 -11.04 18.10
N ASN A 103 20.60 -12.05 17.87
CA ASN A 103 22.04 -11.90 17.87
C ASN A 103 22.49 -11.52 16.47
N ALA A 104 23.11 -10.35 16.35
CA ALA A 104 23.81 -9.91 15.15
C ALA A 104 25.32 -10.02 15.38
N ASP A 105 25.85 -11.20 15.06
CA ASP A 105 27.28 -11.48 15.09
C ASP A 105 27.88 -11.18 13.71
N ASN A 106 28.71 -10.14 13.62
CA ASN A 106 29.43 -9.84 12.38
C ASN A 106 30.91 -10.17 12.53
N ASN A 107 31.40 -11.12 11.73
CA ASN A 107 32.81 -11.49 11.75
C ASN A 107 33.63 -10.54 10.88
N ILE A 108 34.30 -9.58 11.51
CA ILE A 108 35.05 -8.51 10.82
C ILE A 108 36.41 -9.00 10.28
N ARG A 109 36.91 -10.16 10.74
CA ARG A 109 38.12 -10.80 10.21
C ARG A 109 37.96 -12.33 10.12
N THR A 110 38.11 -12.81 8.89
CA THR A 110 38.53 -14.14 8.41
C THR A 110 38.19 -15.36 9.28
N VAL A 111 37.19 -16.16 8.89
CA VAL A 111 37.04 -17.65 8.93
C VAL A 111 37.36 -18.45 10.22
N ASP A 112 38.17 -17.98 11.17
CA ASP A 112 38.62 -18.66 12.39
C ASP A 112 37.78 -18.33 13.64
N GLY A 113 36.86 -17.37 13.52
CA GLY A 113 35.92 -16.98 14.58
C GLY A 113 36.51 -16.07 15.68
N HIS A 114 37.73 -15.54 15.53
CA HIS A 114 38.32 -14.61 16.50
C HIS A 114 38.09 -13.13 16.10
N GLY A 115 37.63 -12.30 17.05
CA GLY A 115 37.38 -10.86 16.82
C GLY A 115 35.99 -10.53 16.23
N ILE A 116 34.99 -11.37 16.50
CA ILE A 116 33.60 -11.15 16.08
C ILE A 116 33.01 -9.94 16.84
N PHE A 117 32.40 -9.02 16.09
CA PHE A 117 31.59 -7.96 16.65
C PHE A 117 30.22 -8.52 17.02
N HIS A 118 29.99 -8.73 18.31
CA HIS A 118 28.73 -9.21 18.85
C HIS A 118 27.84 -8.02 19.24
N VAL A 119 26.64 -7.96 18.65
CA VAL A 119 25.60 -7.01 19.04
C VAL A 119 24.27 -7.74 19.19
N MET A 120 23.54 -7.43 20.26
CA MET A 120 22.14 -7.82 20.39
C MET A 120 21.23 -6.66 19.99
N GLY A 121 20.34 -6.93 19.03
CA GLY A 121 19.26 -6.02 18.66
C GLY A 121 18.00 -6.33 19.47
N ARG A 122 17.38 -5.31 20.06
CA ARG A 122 16.06 -5.43 20.69
C ARG A 122 15.00 -4.87 19.74
N VAL A 123 13.94 -5.64 19.49
CA VAL A 123 12.71 -5.20 18.80
C VAL A 123 11.56 -5.16 19.81
#